data_AF-A0A947QJ04-F1
#
_entry.id   AF-A0A947QJ04-F1
#
_cell.length_a   1.000
_cell.length_b   1.000
_cell.length_c   1.000
_cell.angle_alpha   90.00
_cell.angle_beta   90.00
_cell.angle_gamma   90.00
#
_symmetry.space_group_name_H-M   'P 1'
#
loop_
_entity.id
_entity.type
_entity.pdbx_description
1 polymer ?
#
loop_
_entity_poly.entity_id
_entity_poly.type
_entity_poly.pdbx_seq_one_letter_code
_entity_poly.pdbx_strand_id
1 'polypeptide(L)' 'HVVTEHGVARLRGRTVRERVAELVAVAAPEFREDLKAQARKLGYI' A
#
# COMPACT_ATOMS: atom_id res chain seq x y z
N HIS A 1 10.14 -6.58 4.12
CA HIS A 1 9.40 -7.07 2.94
C HIS A 1 8.06 -7.58 3.43
N VAL A 2 6.98 -7.29 2.71
CA VAL A 2 5.64 -7.82 2.99
C VAL A 2 5.22 -8.64 1.77
N VAL A 3 4.69 -9.84 1.97
CA VAL A 3 4.37 -10.79 0.92
C VAL A 3 2.89 -11.13 1.00
N THR A 4 2.23 -11.14 -0.15
CA THR A 4 0.85 -11.58 -0.35
C THR A 4 0.80 -12.51 -1.56
N GLU A 5 -0.35 -13.13 -1.80
CA GLU A 5 -0.65 -13.86 -3.05
C GLU A 5 -0.61 -12.96 -4.30
N HIS A 6 -0.63 -11.63 -4.13
CA HIS A 6 -0.59 -10.65 -5.21
C HIS A 6 0.79 -10.03 -5.45
N GLY A 7 1.81 -10.37 -4.63
CA GLY A 7 3.18 -9.94 -4.86
C GLY A 7 3.98 -9.61 -3.59
N VAL A 8 5.05 -8.84 -3.76
CA VAL A 8 5.98 -8.47 -2.67
C VAL A 8 6.19 -6.96 -2.61
N ALA A 9 5.90 -6.36 -1.45
CA ALA A 9 6.15 -4.94 -1.16
C ALA A 9 7.49 -4.74 -0.42
N ARG A 10 8.34 -3.87 -0.95
CA ARG A 10 9.69 -3.59 -0.40
C ARG A 10 9.69 -2.30 0.43
N LEU A 11 9.49 -2.42 1.74
CA LEU A 11 9.29 -1.27 2.63
C LEU A 11 10.56 -0.63 3.21
N ARG A 12 11.71 -1.32 3.18
CA ARG A 12 12.93 -0.82 3.82
C ARG A 12 13.46 0.39 3.05
N GLY A 13 13.71 1.50 3.76
CA GLY A 13 14.19 2.74 3.16
C GLY A 13 13.12 3.59 2.46
N ARG A 14 11.84 3.21 2.56
CA ARG A 14 10.70 3.93 1.96
C ARG A 14 10.05 4.88 2.95
N THR A 15 9.65 6.05 2.46
CA THR A 15 8.78 7.01 3.16
C THR A 15 7.39 6.42 3.39
N VAL A 16 6.59 7.02 4.29
CA VAL A 16 5.22 6.57 4.55
C VAL A 16 4.37 6.53 3.27
N ARG A 17 4.44 7.59 2.44
CA ARG A 17 3.73 7.66 1.16
C ARG A 17 4.11 6.51 0.22
N GLU A 18 5.41 6.24 0.06
CA GLU A 18 5.89 5.13 -0.77
C GLU A 18 5.46 3.77 -0.20
N ARG A 19 5.51 3.59 1.12
CA ARG A 19 5.06 2.34 1.77
C ARG A 19 3.58 2.10 1.53
N VAL A 20 2.75 3.14 1.57
CA VAL A 20 1.32 3.01 1.26
C VAL A 20 1.13 2.58 -0.19
N ALA A 21 1.82 3.20 -1.14
CA ALA A 21 1.72 2.80 -2.55
C ALA A 21 2.14 1.33 -2.77
N GLU A 22 3.26 0.91 -2.18
CA GLU A 22 3.76 -0.47 -2.23
C GLU A 22 2.77 -1.47 -1.61
N LEU A 23 2.20 -1.14 -0.44
CA LEU A 23 1.24 -2.01 0.24
C LEU A 23 -0.08 -2.12 -0.53
N VAL A 24 -0.59 -1.01 -1.08
CA VAL A 24 -1.79 -1.02 -1.92
C VAL A 24 -1.56 -1.84 -3.20
N ALA A 25 -0.36 -1.79 -3.78
CA ALA A 25 -0.04 -2.53 -5.00
C ALA A 25 -0.08 -4.06 -4.80
N VAL A 26 0.20 -4.55 -3.59
CA VAL A 26 0.16 -5.98 -3.26
C VAL A 26 -1.10 -6.40 -2.50
N ALA A 27 -2.07 -5.49 -2.31
CA ALA A 27 -3.39 -5.85 -1.76
C ALA A 27 -4.28 -6.50 -2.83
N ALA A 28 -5.29 -7.25 -2.39
CA ALA A 28 -6.29 -7.83 -3.28
C ALA A 28 -7.02 -6.74 -4.08
N PRO A 29 -7.30 -6.96 -5.38
CA PRO A 29 -7.80 -5.91 -6.29
C PRO A 29 -9.04 -5.18 -5.77
N GLU A 30 -9.97 -5.90 -5.13
CA GLU A 30 -11.22 -5.34 -4.62
C GLU A 30 -11.02 -4.30 -3.51
N PHE A 31 -9.90 -4.32 -2.77
CA PHE A 31 -9.66 -3.41 -1.65
C PHE A 31 -8.79 -2.21 -2.01
N ARG A 32 -8.20 -2.16 -3.20
CA ARG A 32 -7.18 -1.15 -3.53
C ARG A 32 -7.72 0.28 -3.50
N GLU A 33 -8.92 0.50 -4.01
CA GLU A 33 -9.53 1.83 -4.03
C GLU A 33 -9.93 2.29 -2.62
N ASP A 34 -10.48 1.40 -1.80
CA ASP A 34 -10.82 1.71 -0.40
C ASP A 34 -9.57 2.04 0.43
N LEU A 35 -8.49 1.27 0.26
CA LEU A 35 -7.22 1.54 0.92
C LEU A 35 -6.62 2.90 0.49
N LYS A 36 -6.72 3.25 -0.80
CA LYS A 36 -6.30 4.59 -1.28
C LYS A 36 -7.16 5.69 -0.69
N ALA A 37 -8.48 5.51 -0.63
CA ALA A 37 -9.39 6.49 -0.06
C ALA A 37 -9.09 6.73 1.43
N GLN A 38 -8.86 5.66 2.19
CA GLN A 38 -8.46 5.74 3.60
C GLN A 38 -7.10 6.43 3.76
N ALA A 39 -6.12 6.10 2.93
CA ALA A 39 -4.80 6.73 2.98
C ALA A 39 -4.86 8.24 2.72
N ARG A 40 -5.71 8.70 1.77
CA ARG A 40 -5.96 10.13 1.56
C ARG A 40 -6.60 10.79 2.78
N LYS A 41 -7.61 10.15 3.38
CA LYS A 41 -8.29 10.65 4.60
C LYS A 41 -7.32 10.80 5.77
N LEU A 42 -6.34 9.91 5.88
CA LEU A 42 -5.31 9.93 6.92
C LEU A 42 -4.11 10.84 6.58
N GLY A 43 -4.08 11.45 5.39
CA GLY A 43 -2.98 12.31 4.93
C GLY A 43 -1.69 11.55 4.61
N TYR A 44 -1.76 10.24 4.35
CA TYR A 44 -0.58 9.43 4.00
C TYR A 44 -0.21 9.51 2.53
N ILE A 45 -1.19 9.78 1.65
CA ILE A 45 -0.98 10.02 0.23
C ILE A 45 -1.73 11.27 -0.23
#